data_AF-A0A2Z2P1Y5-F1
#
_entry.id   AF-A0A2Z2P1Y5-F1
#
_cell.length_a   1.000
_cell.length_b   1.000
_cell.length_c   1.000
_cell.angle_alpha   90.00
_cell.angle_beta   90.00
_cell.angle_gamma   90.00
#
_symmetry.space_group_name_H-M   'P 1'
#
loop_
_entity.id
_entity.type
_entity.pdbx_description
1 polymer ?
#
loop_
_entity_poly.entity_id
_entity_poly.type
_entity_poly.pdbx_seq_one_letter_code
_entity_poly.pdbx_strand_id
1 'polypeptide(L)' 'METNVADIDLLKGAKGVEAAYPGVLTQWQVYKMVETGQLPVIRKGRRLYFRRSDIEASFQSEIAA' A
#
# COMPACT_ATOMS: atom_id res chain seq x y z
N MET A 1 10.28 11.75 -25.69
CA MET A 1 8.84 11.90 -25.39
C MET A 1 8.71 11.86 -23.89
N GLU A 2 8.83 13.04 -23.27
CA GLU A 2 8.76 13.20 -21.82
C GLU A 2 7.27 13.18 -21.44
N THR A 3 6.82 12.09 -20.83
CA THR A 3 5.45 12.00 -20.31
C THR A 3 5.52 12.40 -18.85
N ASN A 4 5.17 13.65 -18.59
CA ASN A 4 5.04 14.22 -17.26
C ASN A 4 3.65 13.87 -16.66
N VAL A 5 3.60 13.83 -15.32
CA VAL A 5 2.43 13.81 -14.42
C VAL A 5 1.80 12.42 -14.25
N ALA A 6 2.28 11.60 -13.30
CA ALA A 6 1.87 11.62 -11.89
C ALA A 6 0.37 11.44 -11.68
N ASP A 7 -0.12 10.20 -11.63
CA ASP A 7 -1.47 9.90 -11.16
C ASP A 7 -1.46 8.83 -10.05
N ILE A 8 -1.26 9.32 -8.82
CA ILE A 8 -1.74 8.74 -7.56
C ILE A 8 -1.39 7.26 -7.29
N ASP A 9 -0.11 6.88 -7.41
CA ASP A 9 0.39 5.62 -6.83
C ASP A 9 0.27 5.61 -5.29
N LEU A 10 0.03 6.77 -4.67
CA LEU A 10 0.02 6.96 -3.23
C LEU A 10 -1.39 6.87 -2.63
N LEU A 11 -1.69 5.75 -2.00
CA LEU A 11 -2.92 5.48 -1.27
C LEU A 11 -2.83 6.05 0.15
N LYS A 12 -3.86 6.79 0.56
CA LYS A 12 -3.89 7.46 1.86
C LYS A 12 -4.54 6.58 2.93
N GLY A 13 -3.74 6.11 3.87
CA GLY A 13 -4.19 5.28 5.00
C GLY A 13 -4.76 3.93 4.57
N ALA A 14 -5.17 3.13 5.55
CA ALA A 14 -5.74 1.80 5.30
C ALA A 14 -7.02 1.87 4.46
N LYS A 15 -7.83 2.93 4.61
CA LYS A 15 -9.04 3.15 3.80
C LYS A 15 -8.72 3.37 2.32
N GLY A 16 -7.63 4.07 2.00
CA GLY A 16 -7.19 4.24 0.61
C GLY A 16 -6.71 2.92 -0.01
N VAL A 17 -6.11 2.05 0.80
CA VAL A 17 -5.69 0.71 0.38
C VAL A 17 -6.88 -0.19 0.10
N GLU A 18 -7.83 -0.28 1.03
CA GLU A 18 -9.06 -1.08 0.85
C GLU A 18 -9.88 -0.61 -0.36
N ALA A 19 -9.98 0.70 -0.58
CA ALA A 19 -10.68 1.23 -1.75
C ALA A 19 -10.00 0.89 -3.08
N ALA A 20 -8.66 0.74 -3.08
CA ALA A 20 -7.90 0.34 -4.27
C ALA A 20 -7.91 -1.18 -4.48
N TYR A 21 -8.05 -1.97 -3.42
CA TYR A 21 -8.03 -3.43 -3.42
C TYR A 21 -9.24 -4.03 -2.69
N PRO A 22 -10.48 -3.74 -3.15
CA PRO A 22 -11.69 -4.15 -2.46
C PRO A 22 -11.82 -5.68 -2.44
N GLY A 23 -12.09 -6.23 -1.26
CA GLY A 23 -12.23 -7.68 -1.06
C GLY A 23 -10.91 -8.46 -1.03
N VAL A 24 -9.78 -7.83 -1.35
CA VAL A 24 -8.43 -8.43 -1.24
C VAL A 24 -7.76 -7.99 0.06
N LEU A 25 -7.86 -6.70 0.39
CA LEU A 25 -7.27 -6.10 1.57
C LEU A 25 -8.31 -5.35 2.38
N THR A 26 -8.57 -5.83 3.60
CA THR A 26 -9.35 -5.09 4.59
C THR A 26 -8.47 -4.10 5.36
N GLN A 27 -9.05 -3.03 5.89
CA GLN A 27 -8.30 -2.07 6.71
C GLN A 27 -7.56 -2.72 7.88
N TRP A 28 -8.18 -3.73 8.51
CA TRP A 28 -7.57 -4.47 9.62
C TRP A 28 -6.33 -5.26 9.17
N GLN A 29 -6.42 -5.97 8.03
CA GLN A 29 -5.27 -6.65 7.45
C GLN A 29 -4.13 -5.68 7.14
N VAL A 30 -4.45 -4.51 6.58
CA VAL A 30 -3.43 -3.47 6.30
C VAL A 30 -2.70 -3.06 7.57
N TYR A 31 -3.41 -2.78 8.68
CA TYR A 31 -2.75 -2.45 9.94
C TYR A 31 -1.89 -3.59 10.46
N LYS A 32 -2.40 -4.82 10.45
CA LYS A 32 -1.65 -6.00 10.89
C LYS A 32 -0.38 -6.24 10.05
N MET A 33 -0.47 -6.06 8.74
CA MET A 33 0.69 -6.21 7.84
C MET A 33 1.71 -5.08 8.03
N VAL A 34 1.28 -3.88 8.38
CA VAL A 34 2.18 -2.78 8.76
C VAL A 34 2.86 -3.05 10.10
N GLU A 35 2.12 -3.57 11.08
CA GLU A 35 2.66 -3.92 12.41
C GLU A 35 3.68 -5.05 12.34
N THR A 36 3.45 -6.02 11.46
CA THR A 36 4.37 -7.15 11.22
C THR A 36 5.50 -6.82 10.25
N GLY A 37 5.50 -5.63 9.65
CA GLY A 37 6.54 -5.19 8.69
C GLY A 37 6.44 -5.84 7.31
N GLN A 38 5.34 -6.54 7.00
CA GLN A 38 5.08 -7.15 5.70
C GLN A 38 4.66 -6.12 4.64
N LEU A 39 4.07 -5.00 5.07
CA LEU A 39 3.64 -3.92 4.18
C LEU A 39 4.45 -2.64 4.42
N PRO A 40 5.18 -2.15 3.40
CA PRO A 40 5.90 -0.89 3.50
C PRO A 40 4.93 0.28 3.62
N VAL A 41 5.25 1.18 4.55
CA VAL A 41 4.41 2.33 4.89
C VAL A 41 5.21 3.62 4.90
N ILE A 42 4.68 4.64 4.25
CA ILE A 42 5.26 5.99 4.22
C ILE A 42 4.52 6.82 5.26
N ARG A 43 5.21 7.22 6.33
CA ARG A 43 4.65 8.09 7.37
C ARG A 43 4.99 9.55 7.08
N LYS A 44 3.96 10.39 6.99
CA LYS A 44 4.08 11.85 6.83
C LYS A 44 3.32 12.51 7.97
N GLY A 45 4.03 12.76 9.06
CA GLY A 45 3.45 13.20 10.33
C GLY A 45 2.51 12.14 10.92
N ARG A 46 1.26 12.53 11.20
CA ARG A 46 0.22 11.63 11.74
C ARG A 46 -0.50 10.80 10.67
N ARG A 47 -0.11 10.94 9.39
CA ARG A 47 -0.79 10.30 8.27
C ARG A 47 0.06 9.17 7.70
N LEU A 48 -0.59 8.06 7.40
CA LEU A 48 0.00 6.91 6.71
C LEU A 48 -0.32 6.99 5.23
N TYR A 49 0.66 6.63 4.41
CA TYR A 49 0.56 6.55 2.97
C TYR A 49 1.19 5.25 2.50
N PHE A 50 0.66 4.70 1.43
CA PHE A 50 1.09 3.43 0.86
C PHE A 50 1.27 3.62 -0.63
N ARG A 51 2.34 3.07 -1.21
CA ARG A 51 2.42 3.01 -2.67
C ARG A 51 1.76 1.74 -3.16
N ARG A 52 1.01 1.86 -4.24
CA ARG A 52 0.40 0.75 -4.96
C ARG A 52 1.49 -0.25 -5.37
N SER A 53 2.55 0.23 -6.00
CA SER A 53 3.66 -0.61 -6.46
C SER A 53 4.31 -1.41 -5.33
N ASP A 54 4.46 -0.79 -4.16
CA ASP A 54 5.06 -1.45 -3.00
C ASP A 54 4.12 -2.51 -2.38
N ILE A 55 2.82 -2.24 -2.37
CA ILE A 55 1.81 -3.23 -1.93
C ILE A 55 1.88 -4.47 -2.82
N GLU A 56 1.91 -4.29 -4.14
CA GLU A 56 1.99 -5.40 -5.09
C GLU A 56 3.28 -6.22 -4.92
N ALA A 57 4.41 -5.56 -4.70
CA ALA A 57 5.69 -6.22 -4.44
C ALA A 57 5.68 -7.05 -3.14
N SER A 58 5.01 -6.57 -2.09
CA SER A 58 4.83 -7.33 -0.84
C SER A 58 4.07 -8.63 -1.05
N PHE A 59 3.03 -8.63 -1.89
CA PHE A 59 2.28 -9.85 -2.20
C PHE A 59 3.05 -10.83 -3.07
N GLN A 60 3.87 -10.34 -4.01
CA GLN A 60 4.69 -11.23 -4.82
C GLN A 60 5.83 -11.89 -4.02
N SER A 61 6.34 -11.19 -3.00
CA SER A 61 7.41 -11.73 -2.15
C SER A 61 6.96 -12.92 -1.30
N GLU A 62 5.67 -13.04 -0.95
CA GLU A 62 5.13 -14.19 -0.21
C GLU A 62 5.06 -15.48 -1.06
N ILE A 63 5.08 -15.39 -2.39
CA ILE A 63 5.00 -16.56 -3.30
C ILE A 63 6.39 -17.16 -3.59
N ALA A 64 7.46 -16.43 -3.31
CA ALA A 64 8.83 -16.83 -3.64
C ALA A 64 9.59 -17.61 -2.54
N ALA A 65 8.88 -18.07 -1.49
CA ALA A 65 9.47 -18.78 -0.35
C ALA A 65 9.07 -20.26 -0.28
#